data_AF-A0A1G9DG55-F1
#
_entry.id   AF-A0A1G9DG55-F1
#
_cell.length_a   1.000
_cell.length_b   1.000
_cell.length_c   1.000
_cell.angle_alpha   90.00
_cell.angle_beta   90.00
_cell.angle_gamma   90.00
#
_symmetry.space_group_name_H-M   'P 1'
#
loop_
_entity.id
_entity.type
_entity.pdbx_description
1 polymer ?
#
loop_
_entity_poly.entity_id
_entity_poly.type
_entity_poly.pdbx_seq_one_letter_code
_entity_poly.pdbx_strand_id
1 'polypeptide(L)'
;MDKYKTKMTINKWFSYISLETLSESSRQTISQFNRYSKKLTFKKVLKLFLYAINDETDSLRHLDQQLVNPNLKKVIDIESISYSQLSRALRKMEPSVLMDIFT
;
A
#
# COMPACT_ATOMS: atom_id res chain seq x y z
N MET A 1 8.54 -15.64 -7.22
CA MET A 1 8.24 -14.71 -8.32
C MET A 1 9.50 -13.99 -8.78
N ASP A 2 9.66 -13.71 -10.08
CA ASP A 2 10.83 -13.00 -10.61
C ASP A 2 10.88 -11.54 -10.09
N LYS A 3 12.04 -11.12 -9.57
CA LYS A 3 12.29 -9.81 -8.95
C LYS A 3 11.95 -8.63 -9.86
N TYR A 4 12.14 -8.77 -11.18
CA TYR A 4 11.83 -7.72 -12.15
C TYR A 4 10.34 -7.62 -12.42
N LYS A 5 9.64 -8.75 -12.38
CA LYS A 5 8.18 -8.83 -12.61
C LYS A 5 7.41 -8.11 -11.50
N THR A 6 7.75 -8.33 -10.23
CA THR A 6 7.09 -7.68 -9.08
C THR A 6 7.17 -6.16 -9.13
N LYS A 7 8.36 -5.60 -9.39
CA LYS A 7 8.57 -4.15 -9.47
C LYS A 7 7.78 -3.52 -10.63
N MET A 8 7.78 -4.19 -11.78
CA MET A 8 7.09 -3.71 -12.97
C MET A 8 5.58 -3.75 -12.76
N THR A 9 5.05 -4.82 -12.19
CA THR A 9 3.61 -4.99 -11.95
C THR A 9 3.06 -3.98 -10.95
N ILE A 10 3.68 -3.81 -9.77
CA ILE A 10 3.16 -2.89 -8.74
C ILE A 10 3.14 -1.45 -9.27
N ASN A 11 4.25 -0.98 -9.86
CA ASN A 11 4.31 0.39 -10.34
C ASN A 11 3.39 0.62 -11.54
N LYS A 12 3.23 -0.38 -12.42
CA LYS A 12 2.28 -0.32 -13.54
C LYS A 12 0.84 -0.23 -13.03
N TRP A 13 0.43 -1.09 -12.11
CA TRP A 13 -0.91 -1.01 -11.52
C TRP A 13 -1.14 0.32 -10.80
N PHE A 14 -0.16 0.77 -10.02
CA PHE A 14 -0.26 2.04 -9.32
C PHE A 14 -0.32 3.24 -10.28
N SER A 15 0.29 3.16 -11.48
CA SER A 15 0.23 4.26 -12.46
C SER A 15 -1.16 4.51 -13.04
N TYR A 16 -2.09 3.56 -12.90
CA TYR A 16 -3.49 3.76 -13.27
C TYR A 16 -4.32 4.42 -12.17
N ILE A 17 -3.75 4.61 -10.98
CA ILE A 17 -4.45 5.19 -9.83
C ILE A 17 -4.08 6.68 -9.72
N SER A 18 -5.07 7.53 -9.97
CA SER A 18 -4.93 8.99 -9.86
C SER A 18 -5.50 9.48 -8.53
N LEU A 19 -4.69 9.48 -7.47
CA LEU A 19 -5.16 9.92 -6.13
C LEU A 19 -5.63 11.38 -6.09
N GLU A 20 -5.13 12.23 -6.99
CA GLU A 20 -5.50 13.65 -7.07
C GLU A 20 -6.91 13.87 -7.63
N THR A 21 -7.41 12.92 -8.44
CA THR A 21 -8.73 13.02 -9.10
C THR A 21 -9.86 12.38 -8.29
N LEU A 22 -9.55 11.79 -7.13
CA LEU A 22 -10.55 11.22 -6.22
C LEU A 22 -11.52 12.28 -5.73
N SER A 23 -12.66 11.86 -5.18
CA SER A 23 -13.59 12.76 -4.50
C SER A 23 -12.91 13.56 -3.39
N GLU A 24 -13.46 14.72 -3.06
CA GLU A 24 -12.92 15.57 -2.01
C GLU A 24 -12.86 14.85 -0.65
N SER A 25 -13.91 14.10 -0.31
CA SER A 25 -13.96 13.31 0.91
C SER A 25 -12.84 12.26 0.96
N SER A 26 -12.59 11.55 -0.15
CA SER A 26 -11.47 10.59 -0.23
C SER A 26 -10.12 11.27 -0.06
N ARG A 27 -9.89 12.41 -0.70
CA ARG A 27 -8.63 13.18 -0.54
C ARG A 27 -8.45 13.65 0.91
N GLN A 28 -9.51 14.11 1.57
CA GLN A 28 -9.47 14.51 2.99
C GLN A 28 -9.12 13.31 3.88
N THR A 29 -9.75 12.16 3.67
CA THR A 29 -9.45 10.92 4.41
C THR A 29 -7.99 10.48 4.21
N ILE A 30 -7.48 10.52 2.98
CA ILE A 30 -6.06 10.23 2.68
C ILE A 30 -5.13 11.20 3.42
N SER A 31 -5.46 12.49 3.44
CA SER A 31 -4.70 13.51 4.16
C SER A 31 -4.64 13.21 5.66
N GLN A 32 -5.79 12.87 6.26
CA GLN A 32 -5.86 12.47 7.67
C GLN A 32 -5.05 11.20 7.97
N PHE A 33 -5.11 10.21 7.08
CA PHE A 33 -4.30 8.99 7.16
C PHE A 33 -2.80 9.33 7.21
N ASN A 34 -2.34 10.23 6.34
CA ASN A 34 -0.95 10.61 6.22
C ASN A 34 -0.44 11.49 7.37
N ARG A 35 -1.32 12.26 8.02
CA ARG A 35 -0.96 13.21 9.09
C ARG A 35 -0.20 12.57 10.25
N TYR A 36 -0.55 11.33 10.60
CA TYR A 36 0.00 10.62 11.76
C TYR A 36 0.99 9.51 11.39
N SER A 37 1.30 9.33 10.11
CA SER A 37 2.14 8.22 9.63
C SER A 37 3.13 8.68 8.56
N LYS A 38 4.30 9.17 8.99
CA LYS A 38 5.38 9.57 8.07
C LYS A 38 6.03 8.38 7.36
N LYS A 39 6.15 7.24 8.06
CA LYS A 39 6.82 6.04 7.52
C LYS A 39 5.95 5.23 6.56
N LEU A 40 4.63 5.28 6.76
CA LEU A 40 3.69 4.43 6.04
C LEU A 40 2.47 5.25 5.63
N THR A 41 2.65 6.04 4.58
CA THR A 41 1.58 6.85 3.99
C THR A 41 0.58 5.97 3.24
N PHE A 42 -0.63 6.49 2.98
CA PHE A 42 -1.68 5.78 2.25
C PHE A 42 -1.18 5.21 0.93
N LYS A 43 -0.40 6.00 0.17
CA LYS A 43 0.26 5.55 -1.07
C LYS A 43 1.13 4.31 -0.88
N LYS A 44 1.94 4.27 0.18
CA LYS A 44 2.83 3.13 0.49
C LYS A 44 2.01 1.90 0.89
N VAL A 45 0.94 2.11 1.67
CA VAL A 45 0.00 1.04 2.08
C VAL A 45 -0.71 0.44 0.87
N LEU A 46 -1.23 1.29 -0.02
CA LEU A 46 -1.93 0.85 -1.22
C LEU A 46 -1.01 0.04 -2.14
N LYS A 47 0.22 0.52 -2.37
CA LYS A 47 1.23 -0.27 -3.11
C LYS A 47 1.51 -1.62 -2.46
N LEU A 48 1.60 -1.65 -1.13
CA LEU A 48 1.91 -2.86 -0.39
C LEU A 48 0.78 -3.88 -0.48
N PHE A 49 -0.48 -3.45 -0.41
CA PHE A 49 -1.61 -4.36 -0.56
C PHE A 49 -1.87 -4.78 -1.99
N LEU A 50 -1.60 -3.93 -2.99
CA LEU A 50 -1.57 -4.36 -4.39
C LEU A 50 -0.53 -5.46 -4.62
N TYR A 51 0.63 -5.35 -3.98
CA TYR A 51 1.63 -6.43 -3.98
C TYR A 51 1.10 -7.69 -3.30
N ALA A 52 0.52 -7.57 -2.11
CA ALA A 52 -0.02 -8.71 -1.37
C ALA A 52 -1.11 -9.46 -2.15
N ILE A 53 -1.97 -8.73 -2.88
CA ILE A 53 -2.98 -9.31 -3.78
C ILE A 53 -2.30 -10.02 -4.96
N ASN A 54 -1.31 -9.37 -5.59
CA ASN A 54 -0.59 -9.96 -6.73
C ASN A 54 0.20 -11.22 -6.37
N ASP A 55 0.78 -11.27 -5.17
CA ASP A 55 1.59 -12.38 -4.67
C ASP A 55 0.76 -13.39 -3.87
N GLU A 56 -0.57 -13.28 -3.92
CA GLU A 56 -1.51 -14.18 -3.23
C GLU A 56 -1.15 -14.38 -1.75
N THR A 57 -0.76 -13.30 -1.07
CA THR A 57 -0.28 -13.35 0.31
C THR A 57 -1.42 -13.67 1.27
N ASP A 58 -1.33 -14.82 1.95
CA ASP A 58 -2.42 -15.37 2.79
C ASP A 58 -2.76 -14.55 4.04
N SER A 59 -1.83 -13.72 4.54
CA SER A 59 -2.04 -12.98 5.78
C SER A 59 -1.10 -11.78 5.95
N LEU A 60 -1.45 -10.88 6.87
CA LEU A 60 -0.55 -9.79 7.30
C LEU A 60 0.77 -10.31 7.88
N ARG A 61 0.81 -11.51 8.46
CA ARG A 61 2.05 -12.10 8.98
C ARG A 61 2.94 -12.57 7.84
N HIS A 62 2.36 -13.19 6.82
CA HIS A 62 3.08 -13.58 5.62
C HIS A 62 3.64 -12.32 4.92
N LEU A 63 2.84 -11.25 4.79
CA LEU A 63 3.30 -9.97 4.25
C LEU A 63 4.48 -9.37 5.04
N ASP A 64 4.40 -9.39 6.38
CA ASP A 64 5.49 -8.92 7.27
C ASP A 64 6.79 -9.71 7.04
N GLN A 65 6.70 -11.04 6.86
CA GLN A 65 7.85 -11.89 6.53
C GLN A 65 8.44 -11.55 5.16
N GLN A 66 7.61 -11.23 4.16
CA GLN A 66 8.09 -10.86 2.83
C GLN A 66 8.83 -9.51 2.81
N LEU A 67 8.51 -8.63 3.77
CA LEU A 67 9.19 -7.34 3.94
C LEU A 67 10.63 -7.44 4.45
N VAL A 68 11.18 -8.63 4.68
CA VAL A 68 12.64 -8.79 4.81
C VAL A 68 13.36 -8.51 3.49
N ASN A 69 12.68 -8.64 2.34
CA ASN A 69 13.27 -8.42 1.03
C ASN A 69 13.57 -6.92 0.78
N PRO A 70 14.84 -6.52 0.62
CA PRO A 70 15.22 -5.12 0.42
C PRO A 70 14.70 -4.53 -0.89
N ASN A 71 14.45 -5.38 -1.90
CA ASN A 71 13.91 -4.91 -3.17
C ASN A 71 12.43 -4.55 -3.05
N LEU A 72 11.65 -5.35 -2.31
CA LEU A 72 10.25 -5.04 -2.02
C LEU A 72 10.14 -3.72 -1.25
N LYS A 73 10.95 -3.58 -0.18
CA LYS A 73 11.08 -2.33 0.58
C LYS A 73 11.37 -1.12 -0.31
N LYS A 74 12.29 -1.25 -1.26
CA LYS A 74 12.63 -0.19 -2.22
C LYS A 74 11.49 0.15 -3.18
N VAL A 75 10.69 -0.83 -3.62
CA VAL A 75 9.53 -0.59 -4.51
C VAL A 75 8.38 0.09 -3.78
N ILE A 76 8.13 -0.31 -2.53
CA ILE A 76 7.11 0.28 -1.67
C ILE A 76 7.55 1.63 -1.09
N ASP A 77 8.86 1.92 -1.12
CA ASP A 77 9.48 3.10 -0.51
C ASP A 77 9.38 3.10 1.04
N ILE A 78 9.73 1.98 1.68
CA ILE A 78 9.74 1.86 3.14
C ILE A 78 11.07 1.31 3.64
N GLU A 79 11.58 1.85 4.75
CA GLU A 79 12.81 1.38 5.39
C GLU A 79 12.55 0.20 6.32
N SER A 80 11.64 0.41 7.27
CA SER A 80 11.23 -0.60 8.25
C SER A 80 9.79 -0.36 8.67
N ILE A 81 9.09 -1.46 8.89
CA ILE A 81 7.73 -1.47 9.40
C ILE A 81 7.55 -2.74 10.21
N SER A 82 6.81 -2.62 11.32
CA SER A 82 6.39 -3.77 12.12
C SER A 82 5.01 -4.27 11.68
N TYR A 83 4.74 -5.56 11.92
CA TYR A 83 3.41 -6.14 11.84
C TYR A 83 2.31 -5.27 12.48
N SER A 84 2.59 -4.68 13.66
CA SER A 84 1.61 -3.83 14.36
C SER A 84 1.27 -2.56 13.59
N GLN A 85 2.22 -2.00 12.84
CA GLN A 85 1.99 -0.84 11.98
C GLN A 85 1.22 -1.25 10.73
N LEU A 86 1.53 -2.40 10.14
CA LEU A 86 0.76 -2.97 9.01
C LEU A 86 -0.71 -3.19 9.38
N SER A 87 -0.96 -3.83 10.52
CA SER A 87 -2.32 -4.09 10.99
C SER A 87 -3.11 -2.81 11.25
N ARG A 88 -2.49 -1.81 11.91
CA ARG A 88 -3.14 -0.50 12.12
C ARG A 88 -3.41 0.22 10.80
N ALA A 89 -2.51 0.11 9.83
CA ALA A 89 -2.67 0.74 8.53
C ALA A 89 -3.83 0.14 7.74
N LEU A 90 -3.95 -1.19 7.72
CA LEU A 90 -5.08 -1.87 7.10
C LEU A 90 -6.41 -1.42 7.71
N ARG A 91 -6.49 -1.38 9.05
CA ARG A 91 -7.71 -0.96 9.77
C ARG A 91 -8.10 0.49 9.55
N LYS A 92 -7.14 1.35 9.19
CA LYS A 92 -7.37 2.78 8.91
C LYS A 92 -7.68 3.06 7.43
N MET A 93 -7.58 2.06 6.55
CA MET A 93 -8.03 2.24 5.18
C MET A 93 -9.55 2.25 5.15
N GLU A 94 -10.12 3.42 4.92
CA GLU A 94 -11.55 3.59 4.77
C GLU A 94 -12.03 2.95 3.46
N PRO A 95 -13.01 2.04 3.50
CA PRO A 95 -13.53 1.37 2.30
C PRO A 95 -14.04 2.36 1.23
N SER A 96 -14.58 3.51 1.64
CA SER A 96 -15.05 4.55 0.73
C SER A 96 -13.93 5.06 -0.20
N VAL A 97 -12.71 5.21 0.31
CA VAL A 97 -11.55 5.62 -0.48
C VAL A 97 -11.17 4.54 -1.50
N LEU A 98 -11.28 3.26 -1.12
CA LEU A 98 -10.99 2.15 -2.02
C LEU A 98 -12.03 2.06 -3.14
N MET A 99 -13.31 2.26 -2.84
CA MET A 99 -14.37 2.30 -3.85
C MET A 99 -14.10 3.42 -4.87
N ASP A 100 -13.74 4.61 -4.40
CA ASP A 100 -13.43 5.76 -5.25
C ASP A 100 -12.19 5.54 -6.15
N ILE A 101 -11.24 4.70 -5.70
CA ILE A 101 -10.05 4.33 -6.50
C ILE A 101 -10.36 3.30 -7.59
N PHE A 102 -11.29 2.38 -7.34
CA PHE A 102 -11.54 1.20 -8.19
C PHE A 102 -12.90 1.20 -8.89
N THR A 103 -13.59 2.33 -8.92
CA THR A 103 -14.79 2.56 -9.75
C THR A 103 -14.39 2.95 -11.15
#